data_AF-A0A0A9VY64-F1
#
_entry.id   AF-A0A0A9VY64-F1
#
_cell.length_a   1.000
_cell.length_b   1.000
_cell.length_c   1.000
_cell.angle_alpha   90.00
_cell.angle_beta   90.00
_cell.angle_gamma   90.00
#
_symmetry.space_group_name_H-M   'P 1'
#
loop_
_entity.id
_entity.type
_entity.pdbx_description
1 polymer ?
#
loop_
_entity_poly.entity_id
_entity_poly.type
_entity_poly.pdbx_seq_one_letter_code
_entity_poly.pdbx_strand_id
1 'polypeptide(L)'
;MSGNSRLDDLYNYVKKIHEARKTSDESHKDEEKLDSMLERLDTSLLVKLRAYQKDAVKWMLRRELATPARQSEFESFVFEGFNVIYPKGGILADEMGLGKTIEVLACILSHPYSDDTEAAPVEDASQLIETSDNVELQRKTDTLAKRMAEKMKGRSKKRKSSEIEEESKEQDATKKRKTKPCGINSENLRCFCDRNPDIDDVITCETCYSTQHVICVGSPSKEEEYMCPWCWTKKTPVRSGCTLIVSPNTISSQWIDEINRHVKSSSLRVLFYEGVKGRKYIQPKDLAEYDIVITTFQVLSVELSYVSVEEESTRKLRHAKKYHTPVSPLTCVEWWRLCLDEAQMVEGSTSKTASMACELRSVHKWAV
;
A
#
# COMPACT_ATOMS: atom_id res chain seq x y z
N MET A 1 -32.59 24.66 11.01
CA MET A 1 -31.78 24.61 12.25
C MET A 1 -31.82 23.21 12.88
N SER A 2 -31.53 22.13 12.13
CA SER A 2 -31.67 20.74 12.65
C SER A 2 -30.48 19.83 12.31
N GLY A 3 -29.33 20.41 11.93
CA GLY A 3 -28.13 19.64 11.56
C GLY A 3 -27.24 19.26 12.75
N ASN A 4 -27.26 20.04 13.84
CA ASN A 4 -26.33 19.86 14.96
C ASN A 4 -26.73 18.77 15.96
N SER A 5 -28.03 18.48 16.14
CA SER A 5 -28.44 17.54 17.20
C SER A 5 -27.87 16.14 17.00
N ARG A 6 -27.79 15.67 15.75
CA ARG A 6 -27.33 14.32 15.43
C ARG A 6 -25.82 14.12 15.61
N LEU A 7 -25.06 15.20 15.47
CA LEU A 7 -23.61 15.24 15.69
C LEU A 7 -23.31 15.33 17.19
N ASP A 8 -24.09 16.13 17.92
CA ASP A 8 -24.03 16.22 19.38
C ASP A 8 -24.45 14.90 20.04
N ASP A 9 -25.48 14.23 19.52
CA ASP A 9 -25.92 12.91 19.99
C ASP A 9 -24.84 11.85 19.77
N LEU A 10 -24.17 11.87 18.61
CA LEU A 10 -23.05 10.97 18.32
C LEU A 10 -21.85 11.26 19.24
N TYR A 11 -21.51 12.53 19.45
CA TYR A 11 -20.45 12.94 20.37
C TYR A 11 -20.73 12.47 21.79
N ASN A 12 -21.95 12.67 22.29
CA ASN A 12 -22.36 12.26 23.63
C ASN A 12 -22.38 10.73 23.77
N TYR A 13 -22.80 10.00 22.74
CA TYR A 13 -22.74 8.54 22.71
C TYR A 13 -21.30 8.03 22.80
N VAL A 14 -20.41 8.55 21.95
CA VAL A 14 -18.97 8.20 21.95
C VAL A 14 -18.32 8.55 23.29
N LYS A 15 -18.63 9.72 23.85
CA LYS A 15 -18.14 10.18 25.15
C LYS A 15 -18.55 9.24 26.28
N LYS A 16 -19.83 8.84 26.33
CA LYS A 16 -20.37 7.95 27.36
C LYS A 16 -19.73 6.56 27.33
N ILE A 17 -19.41 6.05 26.15
CA ILE A 17 -18.68 4.78 25.98
C ILE A 17 -17.22 4.92 26.45
N HIS A 18 -16.57 6.05 26.13
CA HIS A 18 -15.22 6.33 26.60
C HIS A 18 -15.16 6.43 28.12
N GLU A 19 -16.15 7.05 28.74
CA GLU A 19 -16.29 7.16 30.20
C GLU A 19 -16.57 5.81 30.85
N ALA A 20 -17.44 4.98 30.26
CA ALA A 20 -17.71 3.62 30.73
C ALA A 20 -16.49 2.69 30.68
N ARG A 21 -15.56 2.92 29.73
CA ARG A 21 -14.29 2.18 29.64
C ARG A 21 -13.27 2.57 30.72
N LYS A 22 -13.36 3.78 31.30
CA LYS A 22 -12.43 4.24 32.36
C LYS A 22 -12.70 3.63 33.73
N THR A 23 -13.84 2.96 33.93
CA THR A 23 -14.29 2.51 35.26
C THR A 23 -14.03 1.02 35.56
N SER A 24 -13.40 0.26 34.66
CA SER A 24 -13.10 -1.16 34.88
C SER A 24 -11.67 -1.39 35.41
N ASP A 25 -11.47 -2.38 36.28
CA ASP A 25 -10.16 -2.76 36.84
C ASP A 25 -9.14 -3.20 35.75
N GLU A 26 -9.64 -3.69 34.61
CA GLU A 26 -8.82 -4.00 33.43
C GLU A 26 -8.26 -2.74 32.75
N SER A 27 -8.94 -1.60 32.85
CA SER A 27 -8.49 -0.34 32.27
C SER A 27 -7.22 0.21 32.92
N HIS A 28 -7.01 -0.06 34.21
CA HIS A 28 -5.82 0.39 34.94
C HIS A 28 -4.57 -0.38 34.51
N LYS A 29 -4.67 -1.70 34.34
CA LYS A 29 -3.55 -2.54 33.83
C LYS A 29 -3.20 -2.21 32.38
N ASP A 30 -4.20 -1.92 31.56
CA ASP A 30 -4.00 -1.51 30.18
C ASP A 30 -3.34 -0.11 30.10
N GLU A 31 -3.71 0.83 30.98
CA GLU A 31 -3.05 2.13 31.10
C GLU A 31 -1.59 2.01 31.55
N GLU A 32 -1.29 1.21 32.59
CA GLU A 32 0.09 0.97 33.04
C GLU A 32 0.95 0.36 31.92
N LYS A 33 0.40 -0.60 31.16
CA LYS A 33 1.08 -1.17 30.00
C LYS A 33 1.38 -0.08 28.96
N LEU A 34 0.41 0.75 28.62
CA LEU A 34 0.59 1.84 27.65
C LEU A 34 1.63 2.86 28.14
N ASP A 35 1.62 3.22 29.41
CA ASP A 35 2.62 4.11 30.00
C ASP A 35 4.02 3.50 29.92
N SER A 36 4.18 2.21 30.24
CA SER A 36 5.47 1.52 30.08
C SER A 36 5.94 1.50 28.61
N MET A 37 5.01 1.41 27.66
CA MET A 37 5.35 1.48 26.23
C MET A 37 5.87 2.87 25.85
N LEU A 38 5.25 3.93 26.36
CA LEU A 38 5.65 5.32 26.12
C LEU A 38 6.95 5.69 26.85
N GLU A 39 7.21 5.18 28.04
CA GLU A 39 8.46 5.44 28.78
C GLU A 39 9.69 4.94 28.01
N ARG A 40 9.56 3.84 27.24
CA ARG A 40 10.63 3.35 26.37
C ARG A 40 11.00 4.34 25.26
N LEU A 41 10.10 5.27 24.90
CA LEU A 41 10.37 6.29 23.87
C LEU A 41 11.49 7.25 24.26
N ASP A 42 11.74 7.49 25.54
CA ASP A 42 12.76 8.43 25.99
C ASP A 42 14.18 8.07 25.48
N THR A 43 14.37 6.82 25.05
CA THR A 43 15.64 6.34 24.46
C THR A 43 15.74 6.53 22.94
N SER A 44 14.61 6.68 22.25
CA SER A 44 14.51 6.67 20.78
C SER A 44 13.98 7.97 20.18
N LEU A 45 13.02 8.63 20.86
CA LEU A 45 12.42 9.90 20.48
C LEU A 45 13.09 11.04 21.26
N LEU A 46 13.72 11.96 20.54
CA LEU A 46 14.45 13.09 21.11
C LEU A 46 13.53 14.19 21.68
N VAL A 47 12.28 14.24 21.22
CA VAL A 47 11.28 15.19 21.69
C VAL A 47 10.39 14.58 22.74
N LYS A 48 10.16 15.34 23.81
CA LYS A 48 9.19 14.98 24.84
C LYS A 48 7.77 15.26 24.35
N LEU A 49 6.96 14.20 24.32
CA LEU A 49 5.53 14.30 24.02
C LEU A 49 4.81 15.13 25.07
N ARG A 50 3.97 16.06 24.62
CA ARG A 50 3.02 16.79 25.47
C ARG A 50 1.92 15.85 25.96
N ALA A 51 1.21 16.24 27.02
CA ALA A 51 0.16 15.40 27.62
C ALA A 51 -0.90 14.96 26.59
N TYR A 52 -1.41 15.88 25.78
CA TYR A 52 -2.39 15.55 24.73
C TYR A 52 -1.82 14.61 23.65
N GLN A 53 -0.53 14.73 23.30
CA GLN A 53 0.12 13.85 22.34
C GLN A 53 0.28 12.44 22.92
N LYS A 54 0.60 12.33 24.21
CA LYS A 54 0.61 11.04 24.89
C LYS A 54 -0.76 10.39 24.86
N ASP A 55 -1.82 11.15 25.13
CA ASP A 55 -3.19 10.64 25.07
C ASP A 55 -3.56 10.17 23.65
N ALA A 56 -3.19 10.92 22.61
CA ALA A 56 -3.37 10.52 21.22
C ALA A 56 -2.62 9.22 20.88
N VAL A 57 -1.35 9.11 21.26
CA VAL A 57 -0.55 7.89 21.03
C VAL A 57 -1.11 6.70 21.81
N LYS A 58 -1.52 6.89 23.08
CA LYS A 58 -2.20 5.85 23.86
C LYS A 58 -3.47 5.38 23.15
N TRP A 59 -4.26 6.31 22.62
CA TRP A 59 -5.43 5.97 21.83
C TRP A 59 -5.07 5.15 20.58
N MET A 60 -4.03 5.54 19.84
CA MET A 60 -3.54 4.78 18.68
C MET A 60 -3.12 3.36 19.07
N LEU A 61 -2.32 3.22 20.13
CA LEU A 61 -1.85 1.93 20.63
C LEU A 61 -2.99 1.02 21.07
N ARG A 62 -4.04 1.55 21.71
CA ARG A 62 -5.25 0.77 22.04
C ARG A 62 -5.92 0.19 20.80
N ARG A 63 -5.94 0.94 19.69
CA ARG A 63 -6.52 0.50 18.41
C ARG A 63 -5.67 -0.59 17.77
N GLU A 64 -4.36 -0.52 17.89
CA GLU A 64 -3.46 -1.54 17.33
C GLU A 64 -3.45 -2.83 18.16
N LEU A 65 -3.46 -2.70 19.49
CA LEU A 65 -3.42 -3.82 20.43
C LEU A 65 -4.78 -4.49 20.66
N ALA A 66 -5.86 -3.96 20.07
CA ALA A 66 -7.20 -4.54 20.19
C ALA A 66 -7.21 -6.00 19.65
N THR A 67 -7.68 -6.93 20.49
CA THR A 67 -7.87 -8.34 20.15
C THR A 67 -9.29 -8.58 19.63
N PRO A 68 -9.52 -9.63 18.82
CA PRO A 68 -10.86 -9.96 18.30
C PRO A 68 -11.95 -10.11 19.36
N ALA A 69 -11.61 -10.62 20.55
CA ALA A 69 -12.52 -10.70 21.70
C ALA A 69 -12.96 -9.33 22.26
N ARG A 70 -12.15 -8.28 22.03
CA ARG A 70 -12.44 -6.87 22.38
C ARG A 70 -12.97 -6.06 21.18
N GLN A 71 -12.95 -6.61 19.96
CA GLN A 71 -13.46 -5.95 18.73
C GLN A 71 -15.00 -5.95 18.63
N SER A 72 -15.71 -6.66 19.52
CA SER A 72 -17.15 -6.89 19.40
C SER A 72 -18.06 -5.72 19.79
N GLU A 73 -17.57 -4.67 20.46
CA GLU A 73 -18.46 -3.62 20.98
C GLU A 73 -18.54 -2.36 20.12
N PHE A 74 -17.69 -2.19 19.10
CA PHE A 74 -17.67 -0.95 18.30
C PHE A 74 -17.45 -1.09 16.79
N GLU A 75 -17.27 -2.30 16.24
CA GLU A 75 -16.65 -2.43 14.92
C GLU A 75 -17.41 -3.25 13.87
N SER A 76 -18.70 -3.48 14.09
CA SER A 76 -19.60 -3.81 12.99
C SER A 76 -20.79 -2.88 13.04
N PHE A 77 -20.98 -2.08 11.99
CA PHE A 77 -22.27 -1.47 11.75
C PHE A 77 -22.87 -2.06 10.49
N VAL A 78 -24.19 -2.25 10.53
CA VAL A 78 -24.94 -2.68 9.36
C VAL A 78 -25.16 -1.43 8.51
N PHE A 79 -24.37 -1.28 7.45
CA PHE A 79 -24.64 -0.27 6.41
C PHE A 79 -25.38 -0.95 5.27
N GLU A 80 -26.63 -0.54 5.03
CA GLU A 80 -27.45 -1.10 3.94
C GLU A 80 -27.54 -2.64 3.92
N GLY A 81 -27.45 -3.29 5.09
CA GLY A 81 -27.52 -4.75 5.21
C GLY A 81 -26.17 -5.49 5.21
N PHE A 82 -25.04 -4.78 5.13
CA PHE A 82 -23.70 -5.36 5.18
C PHE A 82 -23.03 -5.16 6.55
N ASN A 83 -22.48 -6.24 7.12
CA ASN A 83 -21.60 -6.13 8.30
C ASN A 83 -20.24 -5.60 7.87
N VAL A 84 -19.93 -4.35 8.23
CA VAL A 84 -18.63 -3.72 7.95
C VAL A 84 -17.70 -3.94 9.13
N ILE A 85 -16.69 -4.81 8.99
CA ILE A 85 -15.61 -4.99 9.99
C ILE A 85 -14.58 -3.88 9.80
N TYR A 86 -14.34 -3.07 10.84
CA TYR A 86 -13.28 -2.06 10.78
C TYR A 86 -11.89 -2.71 10.88
N PRO A 87 -10.93 -2.34 10.02
CA PRO A 87 -9.54 -2.79 10.17
C PRO A 87 -8.90 -2.20 11.43
N LYS A 88 -7.88 -2.88 11.97
CA LYS A 88 -7.10 -2.31 13.08
C LYS A 88 -6.47 -0.98 12.63
N GLY A 89 -6.55 0.04 13.48
CA GLY A 89 -6.11 1.41 13.18
C GLY A 89 -7.25 2.43 13.28
N GLY A 90 -7.23 3.53 12.54
CA GLY A 90 -8.24 4.59 12.70
C GLY A 90 -7.90 5.90 12.00
N ILE A 91 -8.63 6.96 12.37
CA ILE A 91 -8.46 8.31 11.83
C ILE A 91 -7.92 9.21 12.94
N LEU A 92 -6.73 9.77 12.75
CA LEU A 92 -6.10 10.76 13.62
C LEU A 92 -6.41 12.17 13.08
N ALA A 93 -7.57 12.71 13.46
CA ALA A 93 -8.08 13.98 12.94
C ALA A 93 -7.81 15.18 13.86
N ASP A 94 -6.62 15.25 14.46
CA ASP A 94 -6.22 16.33 15.36
C ASP A 94 -6.01 17.65 14.61
N GLU A 95 -6.25 18.78 15.30
CA GLU A 95 -6.08 20.12 14.72
C GLU A 95 -4.70 20.32 14.09
N MET A 96 -4.65 21.11 13.02
CA MET A 96 -3.41 21.40 12.32
C MET A 96 -2.40 22.05 13.27
N GLY A 97 -1.16 21.54 13.28
CA GLY A 97 -0.09 22.06 14.14
C GLY A 97 0.01 21.44 15.53
N LEU A 98 -0.85 20.48 15.89
CA LEU A 98 -0.73 19.77 17.18
C LEU A 98 0.41 18.75 17.23
N GLY A 99 0.99 18.40 16.07
CA GLY A 99 2.15 17.52 15.98
C GLY A 99 1.81 16.06 15.63
N LYS A 100 0.78 15.85 14.79
CA LYS A 100 0.37 14.52 14.30
C LYS A 100 1.53 13.65 13.77
N THR A 101 2.48 14.25 13.08
CA THR A 101 3.71 13.57 12.62
C THR A 101 4.47 12.94 13.79
N ILE A 102 4.63 13.67 14.89
CA ILE A 102 5.31 13.19 16.10
C ILE A 102 4.51 12.09 16.79
N GLU A 103 3.18 12.20 16.81
CA GLU A 103 2.29 11.16 17.35
C GLU A 103 2.41 9.86 16.56
N VAL A 104 2.43 9.94 15.23
CA VAL A 104 2.64 8.77 14.36
C VAL A 104 4.02 8.16 14.59
N LEU A 105 5.09 8.98 14.67
CA LEU A 105 6.45 8.48 14.97
C LEU A 105 6.53 7.82 16.35
N ALA A 106 5.91 8.42 17.35
CA ALA A 106 5.82 7.85 18.69
C ALA A 106 5.07 6.51 18.70
N CYS A 107 3.99 6.39 17.92
CA CYS A 107 3.28 5.13 17.75
C CYS A 107 4.17 4.07 17.09
N ILE A 108 4.88 4.43 16.00
CA ILE A 108 5.81 3.55 15.29
C ILE A 108 6.86 2.98 16.24
N LEU A 109 7.50 3.84 17.03
CA LEU A 109 8.53 3.47 17.98
C LEU A 109 8.00 2.70 19.20
N SER A 110 6.76 2.95 19.62
CA SER A 110 6.18 2.31 20.82
C SER A 110 5.73 0.87 20.55
N HIS A 111 5.27 0.58 19.32
CA HIS A 111 4.74 -0.73 18.93
C HIS A 111 5.41 -1.22 17.64
N PRO A 112 6.69 -1.62 17.71
CA PRO A 112 7.34 -2.29 16.59
C PRO A 112 6.71 -3.66 16.35
N TYR A 113 6.89 -4.19 15.14
CA TYR A 113 6.51 -5.57 14.81
C TYR A 113 7.31 -6.56 15.64
N SER A 114 6.66 -7.62 16.14
CA SER A 114 7.29 -8.72 16.85
C SER A 114 7.11 -10.02 16.07
N ASP A 115 8.20 -10.71 15.74
CA ASP A 115 8.15 -12.03 15.08
C ASP A 115 7.36 -13.08 15.88
N ASP A 116 7.18 -12.86 17.19
CA ASP A 116 6.39 -13.70 18.10
C ASP A 116 4.86 -13.58 17.90
N THR A 117 4.40 -12.72 16.98
CA THR A 117 3.02 -12.81 16.48
C THR A 117 2.90 -14.02 15.56
N GLU A 118 2.83 -15.21 16.18
CA GLU A 118 2.37 -16.42 15.52
C GLU A 118 1.18 -16.07 14.63
N ALA A 119 1.22 -16.60 13.42
CA ALA A 119 0.17 -16.51 12.44
C ALA A 119 -1.19 -16.88 13.06
N ALA A 120 -1.92 -15.89 13.59
CA ALA A 120 -3.35 -15.94 13.48
C ALA A 120 -3.60 -16.02 11.97
N PRO A 121 -4.20 -17.11 11.47
CA PRO A 121 -4.62 -17.14 10.09
C PRO A 121 -5.45 -15.89 9.89
N VAL A 122 -5.11 -15.08 8.89
CA VAL A 122 -6.13 -14.23 8.31
C VAL A 122 -7.11 -15.25 7.73
N GLU A 123 -8.10 -15.66 8.52
CA GLU A 123 -9.24 -16.37 7.98
C GLU A 123 -9.76 -15.47 6.89
N ASP A 124 -9.56 -15.94 5.67
CA ASP A 124 -10.04 -15.26 4.48
C ASP A 124 -11.53 -14.98 4.73
N ALA A 125 -11.91 -13.71 4.77
CA ALA A 125 -13.29 -13.30 5.00
C ALA A 125 -14.24 -13.86 3.91
N SER A 126 -13.70 -14.50 2.87
CA SER A 126 -14.42 -15.29 1.89
C SER A 126 -14.95 -16.65 2.41
N GLN A 127 -14.42 -17.20 3.51
CA GLN A 127 -14.73 -18.57 3.97
C GLN A 127 -15.82 -18.69 5.07
N LEU A 128 -16.34 -17.58 5.60
CA LEU A 128 -17.42 -17.60 6.61
C LEU A 128 -18.85 -17.57 6.01
N ILE A 129 -19.03 -17.93 4.74
CA ILE A 129 -20.34 -17.93 4.08
C ILE A 129 -20.60 -19.26 3.37
N GLU A 130 -20.77 -20.33 4.14
CA GLU A 130 -21.49 -21.52 3.69
C GLU A 130 -22.74 -21.73 4.53
N THR A 131 -23.73 -20.86 4.35
CA THR A 131 -25.12 -21.20 4.63
C THR A 131 -25.96 -20.95 3.38
N SER A 132 -26.89 -21.86 3.13
CA SER A 132 -27.62 -22.09 1.87
C SER A 132 -28.43 -20.91 1.33
N ASP A 133 -28.54 -19.81 2.09
CA ASP A 133 -29.42 -18.69 1.76
C ASP A 133 -28.73 -17.59 0.93
N ASN A 134 -27.41 -17.69 0.68
CA ASN A 134 -26.64 -16.61 0.03
C ASN A 134 -26.41 -16.77 -1.49
N VAL A 135 -26.81 -17.89 -2.10
CA VAL A 135 -26.61 -18.16 -3.55
C VAL A 135 -27.41 -17.20 -4.43
N GLU A 136 -28.52 -16.66 -3.94
CA GLU A 136 -29.37 -15.72 -4.68
C GLU A 136 -28.90 -14.26 -4.60
N LEU A 137 -28.14 -13.89 -3.55
CA LEU A 137 -27.57 -12.55 -3.39
C LEU A 137 -26.31 -12.34 -4.26
N GLN A 138 -25.47 -13.37 -4.37
CA GLN A 138 -24.22 -13.31 -5.16
C GLN A 138 -24.48 -13.17 -6.67
N ARG A 139 -25.60 -13.72 -7.17
CA ARG A 139 -26.05 -13.51 -8.56
C ARG A 139 -26.53 -12.07 -8.81
N LYS A 140 -27.00 -11.36 -7.77
CA LYS A 140 -27.50 -9.98 -7.86
C LYS A 140 -26.37 -8.94 -7.77
N THR A 141 -25.30 -9.21 -7.02
CA THR A 141 -24.10 -8.33 -6.95
C THR A 141 -23.29 -8.36 -8.26
N ASP A 142 -23.13 -9.54 -8.86
CA ASP A 142 -22.46 -9.70 -10.17
C ASP A 142 -23.21 -9.02 -11.33
N THR A 143 -24.55 -8.98 -11.26
CA THR A 143 -25.38 -8.30 -12.27
C THR A 143 -25.36 -6.78 -12.12
N LEU A 144 -25.15 -6.25 -10.91
CA LEU A 144 -25.00 -4.82 -10.66
C LEU A 144 -23.61 -4.31 -11.07
N ALA A 145 -22.54 -5.06 -10.78
CA ALA A 145 -21.19 -4.77 -11.26
C ALA A 145 -21.11 -4.80 -12.79
N LYS A 146 -21.75 -5.78 -13.45
CA LYS A 146 -21.86 -5.85 -14.92
C LYS A 146 -22.68 -4.69 -15.52
N ARG A 147 -23.80 -4.30 -14.88
CA ARG A 147 -24.61 -3.14 -15.32
C ARG A 147 -23.88 -1.80 -15.16
N MET A 148 -23.03 -1.64 -14.15
CA MET A 148 -22.19 -0.44 -13.99
C MET A 148 -21.06 -0.38 -15.04
N ALA A 149 -20.46 -1.53 -15.38
CA ALA A 149 -19.44 -1.64 -16.43
C ALA A 149 -19.98 -1.37 -17.85
N GLU A 150 -21.22 -1.79 -18.16
CA GLU A 150 -21.84 -1.51 -19.47
C GLU A 150 -22.23 -0.04 -19.65
N LYS A 151 -22.65 0.64 -18.57
CA LYS A 151 -23.01 2.06 -18.59
C LYS A 151 -21.80 2.98 -18.86
N MET A 152 -20.58 2.51 -18.56
CA MET A 152 -19.32 3.21 -18.89
C MET A 152 -18.92 3.15 -20.37
N LYS A 153 -19.43 2.20 -21.17
CA LYS A 153 -19.12 2.09 -22.62
C LYS A 153 -19.99 2.99 -23.51
N GLY A 154 -21.07 3.55 -22.98
CA GLY A 154 -22.09 4.27 -23.78
C GLY A 154 -21.85 5.77 -24.02
N ARG A 155 -20.81 6.39 -23.46
CA ARG A 155 -20.73 7.86 -23.38
C ARG A 155 -19.42 8.44 -23.94
N SER A 156 -19.18 8.22 -25.23
CA SER A 156 -18.25 9.03 -26.04
C SER A 156 -18.58 8.90 -27.54
N LYS A 157 -19.52 9.72 -28.03
CA LYS A 157 -19.70 10.02 -29.47
C LYS A 157 -20.21 11.45 -29.66
N LYS A 158 -19.36 12.30 -30.27
CA LYS A 158 -19.54 13.60 -30.96
C LYS A 158 -18.35 14.47 -30.55
N ARG A 159 -17.48 15.00 -31.42
CA ARG A 159 -17.57 15.65 -32.75
C ARG A 159 -16.10 15.96 -33.13
N LYS A 160 -15.63 16.24 -34.35
CA LYS A 160 -16.12 16.39 -35.73
C LYS A 160 -14.85 16.35 -36.63
N SER A 161 -15.02 15.88 -37.85
CA SER A 161 -14.06 15.80 -38.95
C SER A 161 -13.56 17.14 -39.48
N SER A 162 -12.33 17.15 -40.00
CA SER A 162 -11.97 17.78 -41.27
C SER A 162 -10.71 17.11 -41.82
N GLU A 163 -10.80 16.73 -43.09
CA GLU A 163 -9.78 16.13 -43.95
C GLU A 163 -8.62 17.11 -44.20
N ILE A 164 -7.46 16.57 -44.58
CA ILE A 164 -6.60 16.99 -45.71
C ILE A 164 -5.61 15.84 -45.97
N GLU A 165 -5.26 15.73 -47.24
CA GLU A 165 -4.85 14.58 -48.03
C GLU A 165 -3.39 14.12 -47.87
N GLU A 166 -3.18 12.96 -48.48
CA GLU A 166 -1.99 12.18 -48.82
C GLU A 166 -0.70 12.98 -49.12
N GLU A 167 0.44 12.41 -48.76
CA GLU A 167 1.47 12.07 -49.76
C GLU A 167 2.52 11.09 -49.20
N SER A 168 2.68 9.99 -49.92
CA SER A 168 3.70 8.95 -49.76
C SER A 168 5.01 9.36 -50.45
N LYS A 169 6.15 9.28 -49.76
CA LYS A 169 7.45 9.01 -50.41
C LYS A 169 8.30 8.07 -49.56
N GLU A 170 8.50 6.90 -50.13
CA GLU A 170 9.47 5.87 -49.78
C GLU A 170 10.87 6.24 -50.33
N GLN A 171 11.89 5.48 -49.90
CA GLN A 171 13.33 5.50 -50.28
C GLN A 171 14.21 6.35 -49.34
N ASP A 172 15.33 5.90 -48.77
CA ASP A 172 16.30 4.92 -49.26
C ASP A 172 17.28 4.44 -48.14
N ALA A 173 17.98 3.35 -48.43
CA ALA A 173 19.35 3.01 -48.02
C ALA A 173 19.66 2.52 -46.59
N THR A 174 19.48 1.20 -46.43
CA THR A 174 20.50 0.22 -45.99
C THR A 174 21.78 0.71 -45.27
N LYS A 175 21.98 0.23 -44.04
CA LYS A 175 23.30 -0.25 -43.58
C LYS A 175 23.16 -1.39 -42.58
N LYS A 176 23.09 -2.62 -43.12
CA LYS A 176 23.30 -3.87 -42.39
C LYS A 176 24.72 -3.88 -41.83
N ARG A 177 24.90 -3.78 -40.51
CA ARG A 177 26.11 -4.25 -39.85
C ARG A 177 25.87 -5.69 -39.38
N LYS A 178 26.53 -6.62 -40.07
CA LYS A 178 26.67 -8.02 -39.66
C LYS A 178 27.56 -8.06 -38.42
N THR A 179 27.06 -8.59 -37.31
CA THR A 179 27.90 -9.08 -36.21
C THR A 179 27.45 -10.50 -35.82
N LYS A 180 28.46 -11.30 -35.48
CA LYS A 180 28.49 -12.76 -35.36
C LYS A 180 27.57 -13.30 -34.26
N PRO A 181 27.15 -14.57 -34.31
CA PRO A 181 26.39 -15.18 -33.23
C PRO A 181 27.36 -15.59 -32.12
N CYS A 182 27.11 -15.17 -30.88
CA CYS A 182 27.77 -15.78 -29.72
C CYS A 182 26.87 -15.78 -28.47
N GLY A 183 26.60 -16.98 -27.97
CA GLY A 183 27.07 -17.35 -26.65
C GLY A 183 26.21 -17.12 -25.41
N ILE A 184 25.13 -16.34 -25.48
CA ILE A 184 24.14 -16.24 -24.38
C ILE A 184 22.77 -16.51 -24.98
N ASN A 185 22.01 -17.41 -24.36
CA ASN A 185 20.73 -17.88 -24.87
C ASN A 185 19.70 -16.72 -24.84
N SER A 186 19.65 -15.91 -25.91
CA SER A 186 18.81 -14.70 -26.01
C SER A 186 17.31 -15.00 -25.98
N GLU A 187 16.92 -16.27 -25.98
CA GLU A 187 15.53 -16.73 -25.96
C GLU A 187 14.85 -16.50 -24.59
N ASN A 188 15.62 -16.36 -23.51
CA ASN A 188 15.07 -16.25 -22.14
C ASN A 188 15.16 -14.85 -21.52
N LEU A 189 15.63 -13.83 -22.25
CA LEU A 189 15.69 -12.45 -21.75
C LEU A 189 14.28 -11.83 -21.73
N ARG A 190 13.74 -11.62 -20.53
CA ARG A 190 12.40 -11.03 -20.30
C ARG A 190 12.49 -9.78 -19.43
N CYS A 191 13.28 -8.80 -19.88
CA CYS A 191 13.47 -7.54 -19.16
C CYS A 191 12.46 -6.46 -19.60
N PHE A 192 12.25 -5.45 -18.77
CA PHE A 192 11.42 -4.27 -19.09
C PHE A 192 12.18 -3.16 -19.83
N CYS A 193 13.30 -3.47 -20.47
CA CYS A 193 14.16 -2.52 -21.18
C CYS A 193 14.71 -3.04 -22.51
N ASP A 194 15.38 -2.15 -23.26
CA ASP A 194 16.05 -2.41 -24.54
C ASP A 194 17.57 -2.63 -24.43
N ARG A 195 18.09 -2.76 -23.21
CA ARG A 195 19.52 -2.98 -22.99
C ARG A 195 19.99 -4.28 -23.62
N ASN A 196 21.26 -4.31 -24.00
CA ASN A 196 21.84 -5.46 -24.67
C ASN A 196 22.37 -6.44 -23.62
N PRO A 197 21.84 -7.67 -23.54
CA PRO A 197 22.32 -8.67 -22.58
C PRO A 197 23.78 -9.08 -22.78
N ASP A 198 24.35 -8.84 -23.97
CA ASP A 198 25.75 -9.16 -24.27
C ASP A 198 26.74 -8.15 -23.64
N ILE A 199 26.23 -7.02 -23.14
CA ILE A 199 27.03 -5.90 -22.61
C ILE A 199 26.68 -5.63 -21.15
N ASP A 200 25.39 -5.65 -20.82
CA ASP A 200 24.89 -5.35 -19.48
C ASP A 200 24.76 -6.64 -18.65
N ASP A 201 25.12 -6.58 -17.37
CA ASP A 201 25.00 -7.71 -16.44
C ASP A 201 23.55 -8.19 -16.33
N VAL A 202 23.37 -9.51 -16.37
CA VAL A 202 22.08 -10.18 -16.27
C VAL A 202 22.00 -11.07 -15.03
N ILE A 203 20.79 -11.23 -14.53
CA ILE A 203 20.46 -12.12 -13.41
C ILE A 203 19.28 -13.02 -13.80
N THR A 204 19.30 -14.26 -13.31
CA THR A 204 18.33 -15.30 -13.67
C THR A 204 17.37 -15.55 -12.52
N CYS A 205 16.07 -15.49 -12.79
CA CYS A 205 15.04 -15.84 -11.82
C CYS A 205 15.10 -17.32 -11.48
N GLU A 206 15.17 -17.66 -10.20
CA GLU A 206 15.22 -19.04 -9.72
C GLU A 206 13.92 -19.81 -10.00
N THR A 207 12.77 -19.13 -10.00
CA THR A 207 11.45 -19.78 -10.15
C THR A 207 11.06 -20.05 -11.60
N CYS A 208 11.31 -19.10 -12.51
CA CYS A 208 10.86 -19.21 -13.91
C CYS A 208 12.01 -19.22 -14.92
N TYR A 209 13.26 -19.15 -14.46
CA TYR A 209 14.49 -19.18 -15.27
C TYR A 209 14.59 -18.08 -16.33
N SER A 210 13.74 -17.05 -16.28
CA SER A 210 13.86 -15.88 -17.15
C SER A 210 15.01 -14.99 -16.69
N THR A 211 15.74 -14.41 -17.64
CA THR A 211 16.84 -13.49 -17.36
C THR A 211 16.38 -12.03 -17.46
N GLN A 212 16.91 -11.17 -16.60
CA GLN A 212 16.65 -9.73 -16.58
C GLN A 212 17.95 -8.96 -16.28
N HIS A 213 18.04 -7.69 -16.67
CA HIS A 213 19.24 -6.90 -16.42
C HIS A 213 19.33 -6.50 -14.94
N VAL A 214 20.50 -6.67 -14.31
CA VAL A 214 20.73 -6.32 -12.90
C VAL A 214 20.40 -4.86 -12.62
N ILE A 215 20.81 -3.94 -13.48
CA ILE A 215 20.51 -2.50 -13.34
C ILE A 215 19.01 -2.20 -13.35
N CYS A 216 18.21 -3.08 -13.96
CA CYS A 216 16.78 -2.93 -14.04
C CYS A 216 16.10 -3.43 -12.77
N VAL A 217 16.46 -4.64 -12.34
CA VAL A 217 15.74 -5.39 -11.29
C VAL A 217 16.39 -5.35 -9.91
N GLY A 218 17.56 -4.71 -9.83
CA GLY A 218 18.46 -4.83 -8.69
C GLY A 218 19.12 -6.21 -8.64
N SER A 219 20.20 -6.29 -7.87
CA SER A 219 20.66 -7.56 -7.31
C SER A 219 20.10 -7.68 -5.89
N PRO A 220 19.75 -8.89 -5.42
CA PRO A 220 19.43 -9.12 -4.02
C PRO A 220 20.55 -8.57 -3.11
N SER A 221 20.18 -7.95 -2.00
CA SER A 221 21.16 -7.36 -1.05
C SER A 221 21.97 -8.42 -0.29
N LYS A 222 21.47 -9.66 -0.20
CA LYS A 222 22.07 -10.81 0.49
C LYS A 222 22.43 -11.92 -0.50
N GLU A 223 23.11 -12.97 -0.04
CA GLU A 223 23.34 -14.24 -0.77
C GLU A 223 22.04 -15.04 -0.99
N GLU A 224 20.95 -14.34 -1.28
CA GLU A 224 19.65 -14.92 -1.54
C GLU A 224 19.39 -15.02 -3.03
N GLU A 225 18.56 -15.99 -3.40
CA GLU A 225 18.20 -16.24 -4.79
C GLU A 225 17.28 -15.14 -5.33
N TYR A 226 17.60 -14.70 -6.54
CA TYR A 226 16.84 -13.67 -7.22
C TYR A 226 15.50 -14.19 -7.74
N MET A 227 14.44 -13.40 -7.52
CA MET A 227 13.12 -13.68 -8.06
C MET A 227 12.58 -12.49 -8.86
N CYS A 228 12.05 -12.78 -10.05
CA CYS A 228 11.54 -11.74 -10.93
C CYS A 228 10.23 -11.12 -10.42
N PRO A 229 9.88 -9.89 -10.86
CA PRO A 229 8.67 -9.20 -10.41
C PRO A 229 7.36 -9.99 -10.60
N TRP A 230 7.25 -10.87 -11.61
CA TRP A 230 6.05 -11.71 -11.80
C TRP A 230 6.00 -12.95 -10.93
N CYS A 231 7.16 -13.50 -10.55
CA CYS A 231 7.16 -14.64 -9.63
C CYS A 231 6.82 -14.18 -8.21
N TRP A 232 7.16 -12.93 -7.84
CA TRP A 232 6.72 -12.31 -6.59
C TRP A 232 5.19 -12.26 -6.43
N THR A 233 4.43 -12.08 -7.50
CA THR A 233 2.95 -12.04 -7.40
C THR A 233 2.32 -13.38 -7.08
N LYS A 234 3.03 -14.48 -7.35
CA LYS A 234 2.55 -15.85 -7.11
C LYS A 234 2.92 -16.36 -5.72
N LYS A 235 3.83 -15.67 -5.01
CA LYS A 235 4.20 -16.00 -3.64
C LYS A 235 3.30 -15.25 -2.65
N THR A 236 3.23 -15.78 -1.43
CA THR A 236 2.72 -15.03 -0.29
C THR A 236 3.56 -13.76 -0.10
N PRO A 237 2.96 -12.62 0.24
CA PRO A 237 3.71 -11.41 0.54
C PRO A 237 4.78 -11.63 1.59
N VAL A 238 5.84 -10.84 1.48
CA VAL A 238 6.82 -10.74 2.53
C VAL A 238 6.20 -9.97 3.69
N ARG A 239 6.06 -10.63 4.84
CA ARG A 239 5.70 -9.96 6.09
C ARG A 239 6.80 -9.00 6.49
N SER A 240 6.42 -7.78 6.86
CA SER A 240 7.37 -6.74 7.21
C SER A 240 6.90 -5.94 8.42
N GLY A 241 7.84 -5.59 9.29
CA GLY A 241 7.64 -4.60 10.34
C GLY A 241 7.55 -3.15 9.83
N CYS A 242 7.70 -2.95 8.52
CA CYS A 242 7.75 -1.63 7.91
C CYS A 242 6.41 -0.89 7.99
N THR A 243 6.51 0.41 8.27
CA THR A 243 5.41 1.37 8.13
C THR A 243 5.49 2.06 6.76
N LEU A 244 4.46 1.89 5.94
CA LEU A 244 4.31 2.60 4.68
C LEU A 244 3.55 3.90 4.90
N ILE A 245 4.22 5.04 4.68
CA ILE A 245 3.64 6.37 4.75
C ILE A 245 3.38 6.89 3.34
N VAL A 246 2.13 7.21 3.05
CA VAL A 246 1.72 7.85 1.81
C VAL A 246 1.42 9.30 2.12
N SER A 247 2.17 10.22 1.53
CA SER A 247 2.02 11.66 1.76
C SER A 247 1.87 12.45 0.46
N PRO A 248 1.35 13.68 0.51
CA PRO A 248 1.49 14.63 -0.58
C PRO A 248 2.97 14.86 -0.93
N ASN A 249 3.28 15.05 -2.22
CA ASN A 249 4.65 15.28 -2.67
C ASN A 249 5.32 16.53 -2.05
N THR A 250 4.52 17.49 -1.60
CA THR A 250 5.01 18.74 -0.99
C THR A 250 5.53 18.55 0.43
N ILE A 251 5.08 17.52 1.16
CA ILE A 251 5.42 17.31 2.57
C ILE A 251 6.19 15.99 2.82
N SER A 252 6.49 15.23 1.76
CA SER A 252 7.27 14.00 1.87
C SER A 252 8.70 14.24 2.37
N SER A 253 9.32 15.35 1.97
CA SER A 253 10.64 15.76 2.50
C SER A 253 10.55 16.18 3.97
N GLN A 254 9.43 16.78 4.38
CA GLN A 254 9.21 17.17 5.77
C GLN A 254 9.15 15.95 6.69
N TRP A 255 8.56 14.83 6.24
CA TRP A 255 8.62 13.57 7.00
C TRP A 255 10.06 13.13 7.29
N ILE A 256 10.94 13.21 6.28
CA ILE A 256 12.36 12.86 6.43
C ILE A 256 13.04 13.81 7.42
N ASP A 257 12.77 15.12 7.32
CA ASP A 257 13.33 16.12 8.22
C ASP A 257 12.86 15.93 9.66
N GLU A 258 11.57 15.64 9.88
CA GLU A 258 10.99 15.39 11.20
C GLU A 258 11.56 14.09 11.82
N ILE A 259 11.71 13.02 11.02
CA ILE A 259 12.38 11.79 11.48
C ILE A 259 13.82 12.09 11.89
N ASN A 260 14.59 12.78 11.04
CA ASN A 260 15.99 13.10 11.34
C ASN A 260 16.16 14.02 12.55
N ARG A 261 15.20 14.93 12.77
CA ARG A 261 15.23 15.88 13.89
C ARG A 261 14.78 15.24 15.21
N HIS A 262 13.84 14.31 15.16
CA HIS A 262 13.13 13.85 16.36
C HIS A 262 13.40 12.40 16.72
N VAL A 263 13.98 11.61 15.83
CA VAL A 263 14.39 10.24 16.10
C VAL A 263 15.92 10.17 16.17
N LYS A 264 16.43 9.40 17.13
CA LYS A 264 17.88 9.15 17.24
C LYS A 264 18.40 8.47 15.97
N SER A 265 19.49 8.99 15.40
CA SER A 265 19.98 8.67 14.04
C SER A 265 20.35 7.21 13.77
N SER A 266 20.35 6.33 14.77
CA SER A 266 20.63 4.89 14.62
C SER A 266 19.40 4.00 14.79
N SER A 267 18.20 4.57 14.98
CA SER A 267 17.03 3.80 15.41
C SER A 267 16.11 3.36 14.27
N LEU A 268 16.12 4.01 13.10
CA LEU A 268 15.21 3.69 12.00
C LEU A 268 15.91 3.77 10.63
N ARG A 269 15.67 2.75 9.79
CA ARG A 269 16.01 2.74 8.36
C ARG A 269 14.83 3.30 7.57
N VAL A 270 15.07 4.41 6.86
CA VAL A 270 14.03 5.11 6.09
C VAL A 270 14.35 5.07 4.60
N LEU A 271 13.37 4.71 3.77
CA LEU A 271 13.45 4.78 2.31
C LEU A 271 12.40 5.73 1.75
N PHE A 272 12.81 6.60 0.83
CA PHE A 272 11.86 7.30 -0.04
C PHE A 272 11.66 6.50 -1.33
N TYR A 273 10.45 5.96 -1.52
CA TYR A 273 10.09 5.14 -2.67
C TYR A 273 9.53 5.99 -3.81
N GLU A 274 10.24 6.04 -4.92
CA GLU A 274 9.91 6.85 -6.10
C GLU A 274 9.03 6.12 -7.14
N GLY A 275 8.57 4.90 -6.83
CA GLY A 275 7.89 4.03 -7.79
C GLY A 275 8.84 3.21 -8.65
N VAL A 276 8.30 2.32 -9.47
CA VAL A 276 9.07 1.55 -10.49
C VAL A 276 9.50 2.45 -11.69
N LYS A 277 9.53 3.77 -11.48
CA LYS A 277 9.85 4.77 -12.49
C LYS A 277 11.33 4.68 -12.87
N GLY A 278 11.63 4.85 -14.15
CA GLY A 278 13.01 4.78 -14.65
C GLY A 278 13.59 3.37 -14.66
N ARG A 279 12.73 2.33 -14.57
CA ARG A 279 13.14 0.93 -14.70
C ARG A 279 14.12 0.52 -13.59
N LYS A 280 13.88 0.94 -12.34
CA LYS A 280 14.59 0.46 -11.15
C LYS A 280 13.58 -0.21 -10.23
N TYR A 281 13.60 -1.53 -10.18
CA TYR A 281 12.75 -2.32 -9.30
C TYR A 281 13.51 -2.67 -8.03
N ILE A 282 12.87 -2.51 -6.88
CA ILE A 282 13.40 -2.91 -5.57
C ILE A 282 12.72 -4.24 -5.21
N GLN A 283 13.49 -5.23 -4.78
CA GLN A 283 12.92 -6.52 -4.39
C GLN A 283 12.02 -6.34 -3.15
N PRO A 284 10.87 -7.03 -3.07
CA PRO A 284 9.98 -6.98 -1.91
C PRO A 284 10.68 -7.31 -0.59
N LYS A 285 11.67 -8.22 -0.60
CA LYS A 285 12.49 -8.52 0.57
C LYS A 285 13.35 -7.35 1.01
N ASP A 286 14.06 -6.70 0.08
CA ASP A 286 14.87 -5.52 0.37
C ASP A 286 13.99 -4.36 0.88
N LEU A 287 12.79 -4.21 0.31
CA LEU A 287 11.81 -3.21 0.73
C LEU A 287 11.31 -3.48 2.15
N ALA A 288 11.09 -4.75 2.50
CA ALA A 288 10.62 -5.19 3.81
C ALA A 288 11.67 -5.00 4.92
N GLU A 289 12.93 -4.73 4.59
CA GLU A 289 13.96 -4.47 5.58
C GLU A 289 13.87 -3.07 6.20
N TYR A 290 13.30 -2.10 5.49
CA TYR A 290 13.19 -0.74 6.04
C TYR A 290 12.18 -0.69 7.18
N ASP A 291 12.37 0.22 8.13
CA ASP A 291 11.41 0.45 9.21
C ASP A 291 10.30 1.40 8.75
N ILE A 292 10.65 2.35 7.88
CA ILE A 292 9.71 3.30 7.27
C ILE A 292 9.99 3.41 5.78
N VAL A 293 8.95 3.25 4.97
CA VAL A 293 8.94 3.58 3.54
C VAL A 293 8.00 4.75 3.33
N ILE A 294 8.50 5.86 2.78
CA ILE A 294 7.71 7.03 2.44
C ILE A 294 7.50 7.04 0.93
N THR A 295 6.27 7.23 0.50
CA THR A 295 5.90 7.36 -0.91
C THR A 295 4.87 8.48 -1.06
N THR A 296 4.51 8.81 -2.29
CA THR A 296 3.55 9.86 -2.59
C THR A 296 2.28 9.34 -3.22
N PHE A 297 1.17 10.08 -3.06
CA PHE A 297 -0.09 9.77 -3.75
C PHE A 297 0.06 9.71 -5.28
N GLN A 298 0.95 10.53 -5.85
CA GLN A 298 1.24 10.51 -7.28
C GLN A 298 1.90 9.18 -7.69
N VAL A 299 2.87 8.70 -6.90
CA VAL A 299 3.51 7.40 -7.13
C VAL A 299 2.48 6.29 -7.02
N LEU A 300 1.68 6.23 -5.95
CA LEU A 300 0.62 5.22 -5.79
C LEU A 300 -0.35 5.17 -6.97
N SER A 301 -0.79 6.35 -7.45
CA SER A 301 -1.66 6.45 -8.62
C SER A 301 -1.07 5.83 -9.89
N VAL A 302 0.25 5.91 -10.07
CA VAL A 302 0.96 5.29 -11.20
C VAL A 302 1.16 3.79 -10.95
N GLU A 303 1.49 3.41 -9.72
CA GLU A 303 1.73 2.02 -9.32
C GLU A 303 0.51 1.12 -9.55
N LEU A 304 -0.71 1.66 -9.49
CA LEU A 304 -1.93 0.92 -9.83
C LEU A 304 -1.87 0.27 -11.21
N SER A 305 -1.22 0.92 -12.18
CA SER A 305 -1.06 0.37 -13.54
C SER A 305 -0.15 -0.85 -13.61
N TYR A 306 0.60 -1.13 -12.54
CA TYR A 306 1.47 -2.29 -12.38
C TYR A 306 0.83 -3.42 -11.58
N VAL A 307 -0.35 -3.25 -10.97
CA VAL A 307 -1.04 -4.31 -10.21
C VAL A 307 -1.80 -5.26 -11.14
N SER A 308 -2.50 -4.72 -12.14
CA SER A 308 -3.42 -5.45 -13.02
C SER A 308 -2.75 -5.91 -14.32
N VAL A 309 -1.65 -6.65 -14.20
CA VAL A 309 -1.04 -7.35 -15.34
C VAL A 309 -1.59 -8.78 -15.40
N GLU A 310 -2.91 -8.91 -15.54
CA GLU A 310 -3.45 -10.14 -16.12
C GLU A 310 -2.98 -10.19 -17.59
N GLU A 311 -2.54 -11.36 -18.05
CA GLU A 311 -2.12 -11.62 -19.44
C GLU A 311 -3.23 -11.35 -20.48
N GLU A 312 -4.41 -10.95 -20.02
CA GLU A 312 -5.66 -10.90 -20.76
C GLU A 312 -6.17 -9.47 -20.96
N SER A 313 -5.29 -8.57 -21.45
CA SER A 313 -5.81 -7.39 -22.14
C SER A 313 -6.49 -7.85 -23.44
N THR A 314 -7.80 -8.09 -23.34
CA THR A 314 -8.75 -8.42 -24.43
C THR A 314 -8.78 -7.41 -25.59
N ARG A 315 -7.97 -6.35 -25.54
CA ARG A 315 -7.63 -5.53 -26.70
C ARG A 315 -6.42 -6.16 -27.38
N LYS A 316 -6.66 -6.97 -28.41
CA LYS A 316 -5.60 -7.41 -29.35
C LYS A 316 -4.85 -6.17 -29.82
N LEU A 317 -3.67 -5.92 -29.22
CA LEU A 317 -2.77 -4.89 -29.73
C LEU A 317 -2.39 -5.31 -31.15
N ARG A 318 -2.34 -4.35 -32.07
CA ARG A 318 -1.91 -4.60 -33.45
C ARG A 318 -0.50 -5.22 -33.54
N HIS A 319 0.28 -5.06 -32.48
CA HIS A 319 1.61 -5.65 -32.31
C HIS A 319 1.71 -6.25 -30.90
N ALA A 320 2.42 -7.37 -30.76
CA ALA A 320 2.76 -7.91 -29.45
C ALA A 320 3.51 -6.86 -28.61
N LYS A 321 3.26 -6.82 -27.30
CA LYS A 321 4.00 -5.91 -26.40
C LYS A 321 5.49 -6.26 -26.51
N LYS A 322 6.30 -5.27 -26.89
CA LYS A 322 7.76 -5.41 -27.03
C LYS A 322 8.45 -5.61 -25.66
N TYR A 323 7.84 -5.17 -24.56
CA TYR A 323 8.38 -5.26 -23.21
C TYR A 323 7.37 -5.78 -22.23
N HIS A 324 7.89 -6.43 -21.19
CA HIS A 324 7.08 -6.82 -20.06
C HIS A 324 6.87 -5.65 -19.11
N THR A 325 5.64 -5.49 -18.62
CA THR A 325 5.29 -4.45 -17.63
C THR A 325 5.59 -4.98 -16.22
N PRO A 326 6.51 -4.34 -15.46
CA PRO A 326 6.84 -4.81 -14.12
C PRO A 326 5.62 -4.73 -13.21
N VAL A 327 5.56 -5.60 -12.21
CA VAL A 327 4.53 -5.53 -11.16
C VAL A 327 5.02 -4.60 -10.05
N SER A 328 4.09 -3.93 -9.36
CA SER A 328 4.43 -3.09 -8.21
C SER A 328 4.99 -3.97 -7.07
N PRO A 329 6.17 -3.66 -6.52
CA PRO A 329 6.68 -4.36 -5.34
C PRO A 329 5.83 -4.10 -4.09
N LEU A 330 5.05 -3.00 -4.06
CA LEU A 330 4.26 -2.61 -2.89
C LEU A 330 3.15 -3.61 -2.54
N THR A 331 2.63 -4.35 -3.52
CA THR A 331 1.58 -5.38 -3.31
C THR A 331 2.14 -6.75 -2.91
N CYS A 332 3.46 -6.91 -3.00
CA CYS A 332 4.20 -8.11 -2.63
C CYS A 332 4.77 -8.04 -1.20
N VAL A 333 4.46 -6.98 -0.45
CA VAL A 333 4.81 -6.81 0.96
C VAL A 333 3.51 -6.71 1.77
N GLU A 334 3.45 -7.41 2.89
CA GLU A 334 2.44 -7.22 3.93
C GLU A 334 3.01 -6.24 4.97
N TRP A 335 2.48 -5.03 4.96
CA TRP A 335 2.97 -3.91 5.76
C TRP A 335 2.48 -4.02 7.21
N TRP A 336 3.31 -3.61 8.16
CA TRP A 336 2.86 -3.51 9.55
C TRP A 336 1.83 -2.40 9.70
N ARG A 337 2.12 -1.24 9.12
CA ARG A 337 1.23 -0.07 9.09
C ARG A 337 1.15 0.50 7.68
N LEU A 338 -0.04 0.92 7.30
CA LEU A 338 -0.28 1.83 6.18
C LEU A 338 -0.83 3.13 6.74
N CYS A 339 -0.10 4.23 6.58
CA CYS A 339 -0.49 5.57 7.01
C CYS A 339 -0.74 6.45 5.79
N LEU A 340 -1.96 6.96 5.65
CA LEU A 340 -2.33 7.94 4.63
C LEU A 340 -2.37 9.32 5.28
N ASP A 341 -1.40 10.16 4.95
CA ASP A 341 -1.27 11.53 5.43
C ASP A 341 -2.08 12.48 4.54
N GLU A 342 -2.76 13.45 5.13
CA GLU A 342 -3.76 14.31 4.45
C GLU A 342 -4.82 13.44 3.75
N ALA A 343 -5.45 12.54 4.51
CA ALA A 343 -6.33 11.48 4.00
C ALA A 343 -7.49 12.00 3.13
N GLN A 344 -7.89 13.27 3.27
CA GLN A 344 -8.87 13.92 2.40
C GLN A 344 -8.43 13.94 0.92
N MET A 345 -7.13 13.80 0.62
CA MET A 345 -6.62 13.67 -0.75
C MET A 345 -7.04 12.37 -1.45
N VAL A 346 -7.54 11.40 -0.69
CA VAL A 346 -8.04 10.11 -1.18
C VAL A 346 -9.58 10.12 -1.30
N GLU A 347 -10.23 11.26 -1.06
CA GLU A 347 -11.68 11.41 -1.18
C GLU A 347 -12.16 11.17 -2.62
N GLY A 348 -12.73 9.98 -2.81
CA GLY A 348 -13.26 9.50 -4.09
C GLY A 348 -12.93 8.04 -4.28
N SER A 349 -13.95 7.18 -4.17
CA SER A 349 -13.84 5.72 -4.39
C SER A 349 -13.36 5.34 -5.80
N THR A 350 -13.33 6.31 -6.72
CA THR A 350 -12.86 6.16 -8.11
C THR A 350 -11.46 6.73 -8.34
N SER A 351 -10.80 7.28 -7.32
CA SER A 351 -9.43 7.76 -7.47
C SER A 351 -8.48 6.55 -7.59
N LYS A 352 -7.54 6.63 -8.53
CA LYS A 352 -6.53 5.57 -8.71
C LYS A 352 -5.73 5.31 -7.43
N THR A 353 -5.50 6.37 -6.66
CA THR A 353 -4.87 6.30 -5.34
C THR A 353 -5.69 5.46 -4.36
N ALA A 354 -7.00 5.70 -4.25
CA ALA A 354 -7.87 4.92 -3.37
C ALA A 354 -7.89 3.44 -3.79
N SER A 355 -8.00 3.17 -5.10
CA SER A 355 -7.91 1.80 -5.61
C SER A 355 -6.57 1.15 -5.26
N MET A 356 -5.45 1.84 -5.48
CA MET A 356 -4.13 1.30 -5.10
C MET A 356 -4.01 1.05 -3.60
N ALA A 357 -4.52 1.96 -2.76
CA ALA A 357 -4.50 1.81 -1.31
C ALA A 357 -5.31 0.58 -0.85
N CYS A 358 -6.38 0.23 -1.55
CA CYS A 358 -7.14 -1.00 -1.29
C CYS A 358 -6.37 -2.28 -1.67
N GLU A 359 -5.48 -2.23 -2.66
CA GLU A 359 -4.62 -3.37 -3.06
C GLU A 359 -3.47 -3.62 -2.08
N LEU A 360 -3.14 -2.65 -1.22
CA LEU A 360 -2.08 -2.77 -0.23
C LEU A 360 -2.56 -3.57 0.99
N ARG A 361 -1.80 -4.63 1.31
CA ARG A 361 -2.02 -5.47 2.49
C ARG A 361 -1.31 -4.88 3.69
N SER A 362 -2.03 -4.61 4.77
CA SER A 362 -1.43 -4.17 6.02
C SER A 362 -2.20 -4.64 7.24
N VAL A 363 -1.50 -4.78 8.36
CA VAL A 363 -2.11 -5.16 9.65
C VAL A 363 -2.83 -3.97 10.27
N HIS A 364 -2.20 -2.79 10.28
CA HIS A 364 -2.75 -1.55 10.79
C HIS A 364 -2.95 -0.52 9.68
N LYS A 365 -4.04 0.24 9.73
CA LYS A 365 -4.40 1.27 8.75
C LYS A 365 -4.75 2.59 9.44
N TRP A 366 -3.97 3.62 9.17
CA TRP A 366 -4.13 4.96 9.74
C TRP A 366 -4.41 5.99 8.64
N ALA A 367 -5.40 6.84 8.89
CA ALA A 367 -5.63 8.06 8.14
C ALA A 367 -5.28 9.24 9.06
N VAL A 368 -4.42 10.14 8.59
CA VAL A 368 -3.86 11.27 9.38
C VAL A 368 -4.25 12.58 8.73
#